data_AF-A0A1U8M6E4-F1
#
_entry.id   AF-A0A1U8M6E4-F1
#
_cell.length_a   1.000
_cell.length_b   1.000
_cell.length_c   1.000
_cell.angle_alpha   90.00
_cell.angle_beta   90.00
_cell.angle_gamma   90.00
#
_symmetry.space_group_name_H-M   'P 1'
#
loop_
_entity.id
_entity.type
_entity.pdbx_description
1 polymer ?
#
loop_
_entity_poly.entity_id
_entity_poly.type
_entity_poly.pdbx_seq_one_letter_code
_entity_poly.pdbx_strand_id
1 'polypeptide(L)'
;MPMFQPSKRDGVVVAAFDGSGDGQVLDLDTAVKDGVLGGVGGGVIGAAVGEKLDLKKMIEELDLPEIPSVFICPISLEPMQDPVTLCTGQTYERSNILKWFNLGHYTCPTTMQELWDDSVTPNRTLYHLIYTWFSQKYLLMKKRSEDVQGRVSELLQTLKKAKGQARIQALKELKQVVAAHATAMKTVVDEGGVSLISSLLGPFTSHAVGSEAIAILVNLELDSESKTNLMQPTKISLMVDMLNEGSVETKINCTRLIEKLMDEKEFRAESISSHRLLVGLMRLVKDKRHTNGIMPGLSLLRSICLHKQVMGLIVSIGAVSQLVELLPALEPDCLESALFILDMLSSLPEGKAALKDCGNTIPNMVRLLMRISESCTQYALSILWSVCKLAPEECSSVAVEAGLAAKLLLVIQSGCNPLLKQKSSELLKLCSLNYTDTIFISKCKLTRTIL
;
A
#
# COMPACT_ATOMS: atom_id res chain seq x y z
N MET A 1 -41.54 10.86 45.37
CA MET A 1 -41.99 12.27 45.33
C MET A 1 -41.00 13.07 44.49
N PRO A 2 -41.45 14.01 43.66
CA PRO A 2 -42.67 13.93 42.82
C PRO A 2 -42.41 14.55 41.41
N MET A 3 -43.07 14.12 40.33
CA MET A 3 -44.25 14.74 39.67
C MET A 3 -44.02 14.54 38.14
N PHE A 4 -44.96 14.34 37.22
CA PHE A 4 -46.41 14.45 37.21
C PHE A 4 -46.98 13.62 36.02
N GLN A 5 -48.27 13.33 36.08
CA GLN A 5 -49.07 12.37 35.30
C GLN A 5 -49.59 12.87 33.92
N PRO A 6 -50.23 11.97 33.12
CA PRO A 6 -50.60 12.14 31.70
C PRO A 6 -52.06 12.59 31.47
N SER A 7 -52.41 12.96 30.24
CA SER A 7 -53.80 13.10 29.73
C SER A 7 -53.73 13.27 28.19
N LYS A 8 -54.56 12.76 27.27
CA LYS A 8 -55.91 12.15 27.20
C LYS A 8 -55.91 11.19 25.97
N ARG A 9 -56.50 9.99 26.02
CA ARG A 9 -57.92 9.63 25.76
C ARG A 9 -58.45 10.09 24.40
N ASP A 10 -58.73 9.12 23.53
CA ASP A 10 -60.07 8.69 23.09
C ASP A 10 -59.92 7.25 22.52
N GLY A 11 -60.57 6.21 23.07
CA GLY A 11 -61.97 5.81 22.80
C GLY A 11 -62.00 5.01 21.50
N VAL A 12 -62.24 3.68 21.45
CA VAL A 12 -63.47 2.91 21.73
C VAL A 12 -63.04 1.42 21.60
N VAL A 13 -63.07 0.58 22.65
CA VAL A 13 -64.15 -0.36 23.07
C VAL A 13 -64.53 -1.37 21.94
N VAL A 14 -64.64 -2.70 22.04
CA VAL A 14 -64.43 -3.84 22.97
C VAL A 14 -64.98 -5.06 22.21
N ALA A 15 -64.39 -6.26 22.38
CA ALA A 15 -65.03 -7.59 22.54
C ALA A 15 -64.05 -8.68 22.03
N ALA A 16 -63.22 -9.28 22.88
CA ALA A 16 -63.49 -10.47 23.70
C ALA A 16 -63.98 -11.69 22.88
N PHE A 17 -63.16 -12.75 22.80
CA PHE A 17 -63.56 -14.14 23.07
C PHE A 17 -62.34 -15.08 23.13
N ASP A 18 -62.42 -15.99 24.10
CA ASP A 18 -61.54 -17.14 24.39
C ASP A 18 -61.34 -18.11 23.22
N GLY A 19 -60.29 -18.94 23.32
CA GLY A 19 -60.37 -20.32 22.80
C GLY A 19 -59.09 -20.88 22.17
N SER A 20 -58.45 -21.78 22.91
CA SER A 20 -57.73 -22.99 22.47
C SER A 20 -57.09 -23.07 21.08
N GLY A 21 -55.77 -23.31 21.08
CA GLY A 21 -55.08 -24.33 20.28
C GLY A 21 -55.21 -24.31 18.76
N ASP A 22 -54.12 -23.96 18.06
CA ASP A 22 -53.51 -24.88 17.09
C ASP A 22 -52.14 -24.37 16.65
N GLY A 23 -51.17 -25.28 16.55
CA GLY A 23 -49.85 -24.98 16.02
C GLY A 23 -49.94 -24.78 14.51
N GLN A 24 -49.78 -23.55 14.05
CA GLN A 24 -49.61 -23.27 12.62
C GLN A 24 -48.12 -23.31 12.25
N VAL A 25 -47.77 -24.33 11.46
CA VAL A 25 -46.56 -24.38 10.65
C VAL A 25 -46.55 -23.14 9.75
N LEU A 26 -45.49 -22.32 9.86
CA LEU A 26 -45.30 -21.15 9.01
C LEU A 26 -45.13 -21.59 7.56
N ASP A 27 -46.12 -21.24 6.73
CA ASP A 27 -46.08 -21.43 5.29
C ASP A 27 -45.04 -20.50 4.65
N LEU A 28 -44.02 -21.11 4.05
CA LEU A 28 -42.82 -20.45 3.53
C LEU A 28 -43.14 -19.43 2.41
N ASP A 29 -44.26 -19.61 1.71
CA ASP A 29 -44.70 -18.71 0.63
C ASP A 29 -45.22 -17.37 1.15
N THR A 30 -45.62 -17.29 2.42
CA THR A 30 -46.14 -16.04 3.03
C THR A 30 -44.99 -15.14 3.49
N ALA A 31 -43.91 -15.72 4.01
CA ALA A 31 -42.71 -14.97 4.42
C ALA A 31 -41.96 -14.31 3.24
N VAL A 32 -42.09 -14.86 2.03
CA VAL A 32 -41.53 -14.27 0.80
C VAL A 32 -42.38 -13.09 0.29
N LYS A 33 -43.69 -13.08 0.58
CA LYS A 33 -44.61 -12.00 0.15
C LYS A 33 -44.57 -10.77 1.05
N ASP A 34 -44.29 -10.93 2.34
CA ASP A 34 -44.37 -9.83 3.32
C ASP A 34 -43.12 -8.93 3.43
N GLY A 35 -42.18 -9.01 2.46
CA GLY A 35 -41.19 -7.93 2.26
C GLY A 35 -40.16 -7.73 3.38
N VAL A 36 -39.94 -8.72 4.25
CA VAL A 36 -38.92 -8.67 5.32
C VAL A 36 -37.48 -8.71 4.75
N LEU A 37 -37.32 -9.10 3.48
CA LEU A 37 -36.09 -8.97 2.71
C LEU A 37 -36.37 -7.99 1.56
N GLY A 38 -35.82 -6.78 1.66
CA GLY A 38 -36.08 -5.66 0.76
C GLY A 38 -36.08 -6.05 -0.72
N GLY A 39 -37.27 -6.00 -1.32
CA GLY A 39 -37.49 -6.30 -2.73
C GLY A 39 -37.08 -5.13 -3.63
N VAL A 40 -36.33 -5.44 -4.69
CA VAL A 40 -36.41 -4.71 -5.96
C VAL A 40 -37.04 -5.67 -6.96
N GLY A 41 -38.14 -5.21 -7.57
CA GLY A 41 -39.09 -6.04 -8.31
C GLY A 41 -38.55 -6.72 -9.56
N GLY A 42 -38.89 -8.01 -9.66
CA GLY A 42 -39.66 -8.57 -10.79
C GLY A 42 -39.14 -8.35 -12.21
N GLY A 43 -38.20 -9.19 -12.63
CA GLY A 43 -37.97 -9.53 -14.03
C GLY A 43 -37.82 -11.05 -14.15
N VAL A 44 -38.88 -11.72 -14.60
CA VAL A 44 -38.91 -13.17 -14.87
C VAL A 44 -37.87 -13.48 -15.94
N ILE A 45 -36.84 -14.26 -15.61
CA ILE A 45 -35.97 -14.90 -16.60
C ILE A 45 -36.17 -16.40 -16.46
N GLY A 46 -36.69 -17.00 -17.53
CA GLY A 46 -36.92 -18.42 -17.69
C GLY A 46 -35.64 -19.23 -17.54
N ALA A 47 -35.85 -20.46 -17.11
CA ALA A 47 -34.87 -21.49 -16.81
C ALA A 47 -33.74 -21.60 -17.86
N ALA A 48 -32.53 -21.25 -17.45
CA ALA A 48 -31.32 -21.89 -17.93
C ALA A 48 -30.92 -22.93 -16.88
N VAL A 49 -30.78 -24.19 -17.30
CA VAL A 49 -30.22 -25.27 -16.48
C VAL A 49 -28.74 -24.94 -16.24
N GLY A 50 -28.48 -24.13 -15.21
CA GLY A 50 -27.15 -23.71 -14.81
C GLY A 50 -26.47 -24.83 -14.02
N GLU A 51 -25.20 -25.09 -14.33
CA GLU A 51 -24.31 -25.88 -13.48
C GLU A 51 -24.47 -25.42 -12.02
N LYS A 52 -24.66 -26.40 -11.12
CA LYS A 52 -24.78 -26.11 -9.70
C LYS A 52 -23.42 -25.58 -9.21
N LEU A 53 -23.34 -24.27 -8.96
CA LEU A 53 -22.14 -23.60 -8.46
C LEU A 53 -21.71 -24.24 -7.14
N ASP A 54 -20.42 -24.49 -6.98
CA ASP A 54 -19.89 -25.09 -5.76
C ASP A 54 -19.85 -24.05 -4.62
N LEU A 55 -20.48 -24.37 -3.47
CA LEU A 55 -20.60 -23.42 -2.35
C LEU A 55 -19.26 -23.05 -1.77
N LYS A 56 -18.35 -24.02 -1.64
CA LYS A 56 -17.01 -23.80 -1.11
C LYS A 56 -16.26 -22.81 -1.99
N LYS A 57 -16.25 -23.04 -3.30
CA LYS A 57 -15.64 -22.13 -4.28
C LYS A 57 -16.24 -20.71 -4.22
N MET A 58 -17.56 -20.58 -4.08
CA MET A 58 -18.20 -19.28 -3.95
C MET A 58 -17.76 -18.54 -2.68
N ILE A 59 -17.68 -19.23 -1.54
CA ILE A 59 -17.21 -18.64 -0.28
C ILE A 59 -15.75 -18.17 -0.39
N GLU A 60 -14.89 -18.97 -1.03
CA GLU A 60 -13.46 -18.64 -1.21
C GLU A 60 -13.23 -17.45 -2.14
N GLU A 61 -14.02 -17.31 -3.22
CA GLU A 61 -13.86 -16.21 -4.19
C GLU A 61 -14.54 -14.91 -3.75
N LEU A 62 -15.53 -14.99 -2.86
CA LEU A 62 -16.29 -13.84 -2.36
C LEU A 62 -15.71 -13.33 -1.03
N ASP A 63 -14.82 -12.34 -1.11
CA ASP A 63 -14.37 -11.59 0.07
C ASP A 63 -15.45 -10.57 0.50
N LEU A 64 -16.48 -11.05 1.20
CA LEU A 64 -17.66 -10.26 1.57
C LEU A 64 -17.53 -9.70 3.00
N PRO A 65 -17.59 -8.36 3.17
CA PRO A 65 -17.41 -7.73 4.48
C PRO A 65 -18.58 -7.92 5.45
N GLU A 66 -19.77 -8.30 4.97
CA GLU A 66 -20.96 -8.48 5.80
C GLU A 66 -21.71 -9.77 5.43
N ILE A 67 -21.23 -10.90 5.95
CA ILE A 67 -21.93 -12.18 5.87
C ILE A 67 -22.91 -12.25 7.05
N PRO A 68 -24.20 -12.57 6.84
CA PRO A 68 -25.17 -12.73 7.92
C PRO A 68 -24.67 -13.71 8.99
N SER A 69 -24.71 -13.28 10.26
CA SER A 69 -24.17 -14.07 11.38
C SER A 69 -24.81 -15.46 11.53
N VAL A 70 -26.06 -15.62 11.09
CA VAL A 70 -26.77 -16.91 11.06
C VAL A 70 -26.13 -17.93 10.12
N PHE A 71 -25.31 -17.50 9.15
CA PHE A 71 -24.56 -18.38 8.26
C PHE A 71 -23.19 -18.79 8.83
N ILE A 72 -22.76 -18.14 9.92
CA ILE A 72 -21.44 -18.33 10.49
C ILE A 72 -21.48 -19.42 11.56
N CYS A 73 -20.54 -20.35 11.48
CA CYS A 73 -20.35 -21.38 12.48
C CYS A 73 -19.84 -20.75 13.80
N PRO A 74 -20.49 -20.96 14.94
CA PRO A 74 -20.03 -20.39 16.22
C PRO A 74 -18.67 -20.91 16.71
N ILE A 75 -18.20 -22.05 16.20
CA ILE A 75 -16.90 -22.65 16.59
C ILE A 75 -15.76 -22.08 15.75
N SER A 76 -15.89 -22.11 14.41
CA SER A 76 -14.82 -21.67 13.51
C SER A 76 -14.87 -20.18 13.18
N LEU A 77 -16.00 -19.52 13.43
CA LEU A 77 -16.27 -18.14 13.01
C LEU A 77 -16.21 -17.94 11.48
N GLU A 78 -16.38 -19.03 10.72
CA GLU A 78 -16.40 -19.05 9.26
C GLU A 78 -17.80 -19.45 8.73
N PRO A 79 -18.15 -19.10 7.48
CA PRO A 79 -19.40 -19.54 6.86
C PRO A 79 -19.53 -21.07 6.82
N MET A 80 -20.69 -21.59 7.21
CA MET A 80 -20.99 -23.03 7.20
C MET A 80 -21.16 -23.54 5.77
N GLN A 81 -20.50 -24.66 5.46
CA GLN A 81 -20.64 -25.38 4.19
C GLN A 81 -21.55 -26.60 4.33
N ASP A 82 -21.56 -27.23 5.51
CA ASP A 82 -22.42 -28.36 5.87
C ASP A 82 -23.03 -28.13 7.27
N PRO A 83 -24.07 -27.26 7.37
CA PRO A 83 -24.67 -26.92 8.65
C PRO A 83 -25.43 -28.11 9.25
N VAL A 84 -25.15 -28.41 10.52
CA VAL A 84 -25.82 -29.44 11.32
C VAL A 84 -26.32 -28.87 12.64
N THR A 85 -27.52 -29.26 13.04
CA THR A 85 -28.20 -28.79 14.25
C THR A 85 -28.09 -29.84 15.35
N LEU A 86 -27.77 -29.38 16.56
CA LEU A 86 -27.80 -30.19 17.78
C LEU A 86 -29.20 -30.25 18.38
N CYS A 87 -29.42 -31.16 19.33
CA CYS A 87 -30.66 -31.25 20.11
C CYS A 87 -31.01 -29.96 20.89
N THR A 88 -30.04 -29.06 21.11
CA THR A 88 -30.23 -27.72 21.69
C THR A 88 -30.78 -26.69 20.70
N GLY A 89 -30.94 -27.04 19.42
CA GLY A 89 -31.38 -26.15 18.35
C GLY A 89 -30.28 -25.27 17.75
N GLN A 90 -29.06 -25.28 18.31
CA GLN A 90 -27.92 -24.55 17.76
C GLN A 90 -27.32 -25.27 16.55
N THR A 91 -26.89 -24.51 15.54
CA THR A 91 -26.35 -25.03 14.28
C THR A 91 -24.84 -24.73 14.15
N TYR A 92 -24.09 -25.71 13.67
CA TYR A 92 -22.64 -25.65 13.51
C TYR A 92 -22.22 -26.23 12.16
N GLU A 93 -21.00 -25.91 11.72
CA GLU A 93 -20.34 -26.66 10.64
C GLU A 93 -20.04 -28.08 11.13
N ARG A 94 -20.48 -29.10 10.36
CA ARG A 94 -20.35 -30.53 10.70
C ARG A 94 -18.94 -30.89 11.14
N SER A 95 -17.94 -30.51 10.34
CA SER A 95 -16.56 -30.91 10.60
C SER A 95 -16.03 -30.36 11.93
N ASN A 96 -16.50 -29.19 12.37
CA ASN A 96 -16.06 -28.55 13.60
C ASN A 96 -16.77 -29.11 14.83
N ILE A 97 -18.08 -29.37 14.77
CA ILE A 97 -18.79 -29.97 15.90
C ILE A 97 -18.43 -31.45 16.12
N LEU A 98 -18.16 -32.20 15.06
CA LEU A 98 -17.66 -33.58 15.20
C LEU A 98 -16.25 -33.62 15.80
N LYS A 99 -15.39 -32.65 15.50
CA LYS A 99 -14.09 -32.50 16.18
C LYS A 99 -14.26 -32.20 17.66
N TRP A 100 -15.22 -31.34 18.03
CA TRP A 100 -15.54 -31.04 19.43
C TRP A 100 -15.94 -32.31 20.20
N PHE A 101 -16.79 -33.15 19.61
CA PHE A 101 -17.19 -34.44 20.19
C PHE A 101 -16.02 -35.42 20.31
N ASN A 102 -15.15 -35.49 19.30
CA ASN A 102 -13.96 -36.35 19.33
C ASN A 102 -12.94 -35.97 20.42
N LEU A 103 -12.98 -34.73 20.91
CA LEU A 103 -12.19 -34.27 22.06
C LEU A 103 -12.82 -34.66 23.41
N GLY A 104 -13.96 -35.37 23.40
CA GLY A 104 -14.67 -35.82 24.59
C GLY A 104 -15.63 -34.78 25.17
N HIS A 105 -15.94 -33.71 24.43
CA HIS A 105 -16.87 -32.68 24.88
C HIS A 105 -18.30 -32.95 24.40
N TYR A 106 -19.17 -33.40 25.30
CA TYR A 106 -20.60 -33.66 25.03
C TYR A 106 -21.51 -32.52 25.51
N THR A 107 -21.01 -31.29 25.41
CA THR A 107 -21.76 -30.06 25.73
C THR A 107 -21.94 -29.22 24.48
N CYS A 108 -23.05 -28.49 24.39
CA CYS A 108 -23.27 -27.51 23.34
C CYS A 108 -22.28 -26.34 23.49
N PRO A 109 -21.43 -26.04 22.50
CA PRO A 109 -20.41 -24.98 22.62
C PRO A 109 -20.98 -23.58 22.91
N THR A 110 -22.20 -23.30 22.46
CA THR A 110 -22.81 -21.97 22.58
C THR A 110 -23.65 -21.83 23.85
N THR A 111 -24.44 -22.85 24.20
CA THR A 111 -25.33 -22.77 25.39
C THR A 111 -24.68 -23.32 26.65
N MET A 112 -23.55 -24.02 26.54
CA MET A 112 -22.85 -24.71 27.63
C MET A 112 -23.71 -25.78 28.34
N GLN A 113 -24.78 -26.26 27.70
CA GLN A 113 -25.65 -27.31 28.23
C GLN A 113 -25.14 -28.70 27.83
N GLU A 114 -25.28 -29.69 28.71
CA GLU A 114 -25.04 -31.10 28.38
C GLU A 114 -26.05 -31.58 27.33
N LEU A 115 -25.54 -32.34 26.35
CA LEU A 115 -26.35 -32.90 25.28
C LEU A 115 -27.01 -34.19 25.77
N TRP A 116 -28.34 -34.27 25.68
CA TRP A 116 -29.09 -35.50 25.96
C TRP A 116 -29.06 -36.49 24.78
N ASP A 117 -28.66 -36.01 23.59
CA ASP A 117 -28.43 -36.77 22.37
C ASP A 117 -27.24 -36.16 21.62
N ASP A 118 -26.27 -36.99 21.25
CA ASP A 118 -25.05 -36.62 20.52
C ASP A 118 -25.22 -36.70 18.99
N SER A 119 -26.41 -37.06 18.51
CA SER A 119 -26.72 -37.07 17.09
C SER A 119 -26.71 -35.66 16.48
N VAL A 120 -26.19 -35.56 15.26
CA VAL A 120 -26.16 -34.31 14.49
C VAL A 120 -27.17 -34.37 13.35
N THR A 121 -28.15 -33.47 13.38
CA THR A 121 -29.21 -33.43 12.35
C THR A 121 -28.83 -32.46 11.22
N PRO A 122 -28.74 -32.88 9.94
CA PRO A 122 -28.44 -31.96 8.84
C PRO A 122 -29.48 -30.83 8.70
N ASN A 123 -29.04 -29.58 8.73
CA ASN A 123 -29.91 -28.41 8.54
C ASN A 123 -29.98 -28.03 7.06
N ARG A 124 -30.81 -28.76 6.31
CA ARG A 124 -30.96 -28.55 4.86
C ARG A 124 -31.52 -27.16 4.53
N THR A 125 -32.42 -26.63 5.35
CA THR A 125 -32.99 -25.30 5.16
C THR A 125 -31.92 -24.21 5.25
N LEU A 126 -31.09 -24.24 6.29
CA LEU A 126 -30.00 -23.28 6.44
C LEU A 126 -28.97 -23.44 5.32
N TYR A 127 -28.62 -24.68 4.95
CA TYR A 127 -27.75 -24.94 3.80
C TYR A 127 -28.28 -24.28 2.53
N HIS A 128 -29.58 -24.42 2.23
CA HIS A 128 -30.18 -23.80 1.04
C HIS A 128 -30.19 -22.27 1.10
N LEU A 129 -30.42 -21.68 2.28
CA LEU A 129 -30.35 -20.22 2.47
C LEU A 129 -28.93 -19.69 2.26
N ILE A 130 -27.93 -20.33 2.87
CA ILE A 130 -26.50 -20.01 2.68
C ILE A 130 -26.17 -20.11 1.20
N TYR A 131 -26.49 -21.25 0.58
CA TYR A 131 -26.21 -21.50 -0.84
C TYR A 131 -26.82 -20.43 -1.74
N THR A 132 -28.09 -20.09 -1.54
CA THR A 132 -28.80 -19.12 -2.39
C THR A 132 -28.22 -17.72 -2.22
N TRP A 133 -27.89 -17.33 -0.99
CA TRP A 133 -27.28 -16.03 -0.71
C TRP A 133 -25.91 -15.89 -1.36
N PHE A 134 -25.02 -16.87 -1.19
CA PHE A 134 -23.70 -16.86 -1.83
C PHE A 134 -23.82 -16.92 -3.34
N SER A 135 -24.72 -17.74 -3.89
CA SER A 135 -24.96 -17.83 -5.33
C SER A 135 -25.41 -16.52 -5.95
N GLN A 136 -26.34 -15.80 -5.32
CA GLN A 136 -26.79 -14.49 -5.79
C GLN A 136 -25.65 -13.47 -5.78
N LYS A 137 -24.87 -13.39 -4.70
CA LYS A 137 -23.71 -12.48 -4.61
C LYS A 137 -22.64 -12.83 -5.65
N TYR A 138 -22.39 -14.12 -5.85
CA TYR A 138 -21.44 -14.64 -6.82
C TYR A 138 -21.82 -14.25 -8.25
N LEU A 139 -23.08 -14.46 -8.63
CA LEU A 139 -23.60 -14.11 -9.94
C LEU A 139 -23.53 -12.60 -10.21
N LEU A 140 -23.82 -11.77 -9.20
CA LEU A 140 -23.69 -10.31 -9.32
C LEU A 140 -22.23 -9.87 -9.51
N MET A 141 -21.30 -10.45 -8.74
CA MET A 141 -19.87 -10.21 -8.91
C MET A 141 -19.39 -10.62 -10.30
N LYS A 142 -19.77 -11.82 -10.77
CA LYS A 142 -19.39 -12.34 -12.08
C LYS A 142 -19.91 -11.45 -13.21
N LYS A 143 -21.20 -11.09 -13.17
CA LYS A 143 -21.80 -10.17 -14.15
C LYS A 143 -21.09 -8.82 -14.17
N ARG A 144 -20.82 -8.22 -13.01
CA ARG A 144 -20.06 -6.96 -12.93
C ARG A 144 -18.67 -7.10 -13.53
N SER A 145 -18.00 -8.23 -13.29
CA SER A 145 -16.69 -8.50 -13.89
C SER A 145 -16.79 -8.62 -15.41
N GLU A 146 -17.76 -9.36 -15.94
CA GLU A 146 -18.00 -9.50 -17.38
C GLU A 146 -18.31 -8.15 -18.04
N ASP A 147 -19.14 -7.32 -17.41
CA ASP A 147 -19.46 -5.96 -17.89
C ASP A 147 -18.19 -5.07 -17.93
N VAL A 148 -17.34 -5.16 -16.91
CA VAL A 148 -16.05 -4.43 -16.85
C VAL A 148 -15.11 -4.91 -17.95
N GLN A 149 -15.01 -6.23 -18.16
CA GLN A 149 -14.17 -6.81 -19.20
C GLN A 149 -14.64 -6.37 -20.60
N GLY A 150 -15.93 -6.50 -20.89
CA GLY A 150 -16.51 -6.05 -22.16
C GLY A 150 -16.28 -4.56 -22.40
N ARG A 151 -16.37 -3.72 -21.36
CA ARG A 151 -16.05 -2.29 -21.47
C ARG A 151 -14.58 -2.04 -21.78
N VAL A 152 -13.66 -2.77 -21.16
CA VAL A 152 -12.23 -2.69 -21.47
C VAL A 152 -11.99 -3.06 -22.93
N SER A 153 -12.54 -4.17 -23.42
CA SER A 153 -12.38 -4.60 -24.81
C SER A 153 -12.89 -3.55 -25.81
N GLU A 154 -14.04 -2.95 -25.53
CA GLU A 154 -14.61 -1.86 -26.33
C GLU A 154 -13.70 -0.62 -26.37
N LEU A 155 -13.15 -0.24 -25.22
CA LEU A 155 -12.24 0.91 -25.12
C LEU A 155 -10.93 0.63 -25.86
N LEU A 156 -10.36 -0.56 -25.76
CA LEU A 156 -9.16 -0.95 -26.51
C LEU A 156 -9.41 -0.98 -28.03
N GLN A 157 -10.56 -1.50 -28.46
CA GLN A 157 -11.01 -1.43 -29.87
C GLN A 157 -11.14 0.02 -30.35
N THR A 158 -11.72 0.89 -29.52
CA THR A 158 -11.85 2.31 -29.81
C THR A 158 -10.49 2.98 -29.92
N LEU A 159 -9.55 2.71 -29.01
CA LEU A 159 -8.21 3.29 -29.02
C LEU A 159 -7.42 2.94 -30.29
N LYS A 160 -7.61 1.75 -30.86
CA LYS A 160 -6.99 1.36 -32.14
C LYS A 160 -7.39 2.27 -33.31
N LYS A 161 -8.59 2.86 -33.27
CA LYS A 161 -9.17 3.65 -34.37
C LYS A 161 -9.23 5.15 -34.08
N ALA A 162 -9.43 5.52 -32.81
CA ALA A 162 -9.67 6.89 -32.39
C ALA A 162 -8.44 7.78 -32.56
N LYS A 163 -8.68 9.05 -32.90
CA LYS A 163 -7.67 10.11 -33.03
C LYS A 163 -8.14 11.37 -32.30
N GLY A 164 -7.23 12.28 -32.01
CA GLY A 164 -7.54 13.58 -31.38
C GLY A 164 -8.27 13.43 -30.05
N GLN A 165 -9.34 14.21 -29.87
CA GLN A 165 -10.12 14.25 -28.61
C GLN A 165 -10.79 12.92 -28.27
N ALA A 166 -11.30 12.17 -29.26
CA ALA A 166 -11.93 10.87 -29.03
C ALA A 166 -10.95 9.87 -28.39
N ARG A 167 -9.67 9.92 -28.78
CA ARG A 167 -8.62 9.08 -28.17
C ARG A 167 -8.38 9.46 -26.71
N ILE A 168 -8.30 10.76 -26.42
CA ILE A 168 -8.08 11.26 -25.06
C ILE A 168 -9.25 10.83 -24.15
N GLN A 169 -10.49 10.92 -24.64
CA GLN A 169 -11.66 10.49 -23.90
C GLN A 169 -11.64 8.98 -23.62
N ALA A 170 -11.33 8.16 -24.61
CA ALA A 170 -11.20 6.71 -24.43
C ALA A 170 -10.08 6.35 -23.43
N LEU A 171 -8.94 7.07 -23.44
CA LEU A 171 -7.88 6.87 -22.45
C LEU A 171 -8.32 7.26 -21.04
N LYS A 172 -9.05 8.37 -20.88
CA LYS A 172 -9.58 8.80 -19.57
C LYS A 172 -10.52 7.77 -18.97
N GLU A 173 -11.43 7.24 -19.79
CA GLU A 173 -12.37 6.21 -19.37
C GLU A 173 -11.62 4.91 -19.03
N LEU A 174 -10.66 4.50 -19.86
CA LEU A 174 -9.86 3.32 -19.57
C LEU A 174 -9.06 3.47 -18.27
N LYS A 175 -8.48 4.64 -18.02
CA LYS A 175 -7.79 4.95 -16.75
C LYS A 175 -8.72 4.78 -15.55
N GLN A 176 -9.96 5.28 -15.63
CA GLN A 176 -10.93 5.16 -14.54
C GLN A 176 -11.29 3.69 -14.27
N VAL A 177 -11.51 2.90 -15.32
CA VAL A 177 -11.86 1.48 -15.19
C VAL A 177 -10.69 0.69 -14.62
N VAL A 178 -9.47 0.93 -15.10
CA VAL A 178 -8.22 0.31 -14.60
C VAL A 178 -7.98 0.65 -13.13
N ALA A 179 -8.20 1.90 -12.71
CA ALA A 179 -8.02 2.31 -11.31
C ALA A 179 -9.08 1.71 -10.37
N ALA A 180 -10.27 1.36 -10.86
CA ALA A 180 -11.38 0.86 -10.05
C ALA A 180 -11.41 -0.68 -9.92
N HIS A 181 -10.83 -1.41 -10.87
CA HIS A 181 -11.04 -2.86 -11.00
C HIS A 181 -9.76 -3.63 -11.31
N ALA A 182 -9.38 -4.55 -10.42
CA ALA A 182 -8.23 -5.44 -10.65
C ALA A 182 -8.41 -6.36 -11.86
N THR A 183 -9.65 -6.82 -12.12
CA THR A 183 -9.98 -7.60 -13.31
C THR A 183 -9.78 -6.80 -14.60
N ALA A 184 -10.00 -5.48 -14.58
CA ALA A 184 -9.74 -4.63 -15.73
C ALA A 184 -8.25 -4.57 -16.07
N MET A 185 -7.37 -4.45 -15.07
CA MET A 185 -5.92 -4.48 -15.29
C MET A 185 -5.50 -5.75 -16.02
N LYS A 186 -5.96 -6.90 -15.54
CA LYS A 186 -5.67 -8.19 -16.17
C LYS A 186 -6.19 -8.26 -17.61
N THR A 187 -7.43 -7.85 -17.86
CA THR A 187 -8.00 -7.86 -19.22
C THR A 187 -7.26 -6.93 -20.17
N VAL A 188 -6.79 -5.75 -19.70
CA VAL A 188 -5.95 -4.88 -20.52
C VAL A 188 -4.65 -5.58 -20.93
N VAL A 189 -4.03 -6.34 -20.03
CA VAL A 189 -2.82 -7.11 -20.35
C VAL A 189 -3.13 -8.25 -21.32
N ASP A 190 -4.14 -9.07 -21.02
CA ASP A 190 -4.52 -10.25 -21.81
C ASP A 190 -4.92 -9.89 -23.26
N GLU A 191 -5.52 -8.73 -23.49
CA GLU A 191 -5.90 -8.26 -24.83
C GLU A 191 -4.80 -7.49 -25.58
N GLY A 192 -3.56 -7.50 -25.07
CA GLY A 192 -2.44 -6.78 -25.68
C GLY A 192 -2.55 -5.26 -25.56
N GLY A 193 -3.29 -4.76 -24.57
CA GLY A 193 -3.45 -3.34 -24.31
C GLY A 193 -2.15 -2.63 -23.91
N VAL A 194 -1.21 -3.33 -23.24
CA VAL A 194 0.10 -2.77 -22.88
C VAL A 194 0.88 -2.33 -24.12
N SER A 195 0.98 -3.18 -25.14
CA SER A 195 1.69 -2.85 -26.39
C SER A 195 0.98 -1.75 -27.17
N LEU A 196 -0.35 -1.79 -27.23
CA LEU A 196 -1.17 -0.74 -27.83
C LEU A 196 -0.95 0.62 -27.16
N ILE A 197 -1.08 0.70 -25.84
CA ILE A 197 -0.92 1.95 -25.09
C ILE A 197 0.53 2.44 -25.17
N SER A 198 1.50 1.54 -25.07
CA SER A 198 2.92 1.87 -25.24
C SER A 198 3.22 2.44 -26.63
N SER A 199 2.53 1.99 -27.68
CA SER A 199 2.67 2.54 -29.05
C SER A 199 2.17 3.99 -29.17
N LEU A 200 1.30 4.44 -28.25
CA LEU A 200 0.82 5.82 -28.20
C LEU A 200 1.86 6.80 -27.62
N LEU A 201 2.95 6.29 -27.04
CA LEU A 201 4.07 7.09 -26.53
C LEU A 201 5.16 7.18 -27.59
N GLY A 202 5.13 8.24 -28.39
CA GLY A 202 6.10 8.52 -29.44
C GLY A 202 6.50 10.00 -29.50
N PRO A 203 7.39 10.39 -30.43
CA PRO A 203 7.97 11.73 -30.48
C PRO A 203 6.96 12.88 -30.63
N PHE A 204 5.78 12.61 -31.21
CA PHE A 204 4.74 13.61 -31.46
C PHE A 204 3.51 13.44 -30.55
N THR A 205 3.65 12.67 -29.47
CA THR A 205 2.56 12.44 -28.51
C THR A 205 2.30 13.72 -27.73
N SER A 206 1.05 14.18 -27.75
CA SER A 206 0.66 15.34 -26.96
C SER A 206 0.68 15.02 -25.46
N HIS A 207 0.93 16.04 -24.64
CA HIS A 207 0.93 15.88 -23.17
C HIS A 207 -0.39 15.30 -22.64
N ALA A 208 -1.53 15.63 -23.26
CA ALA A 208 -2.84 15.09 -22.88
C ALA A 208 -2.96 13.57 -23.14
N VAL A 209 -2.37 13.06 -24.23
CA VAL A 209 -2.37 11.61 -24.52
C VAL A 209 -1.35 10.90 -23.64
N GLY A 210 -0.14 11.45 -23.54
CA GLY A 210 0.95 10.83 -22.78
C GLY A 210 0.62 10.67 -21.30
N SER A 211 -0.06 11.65 -20.70
CA SER A 211 -0.35 11.66 -19.25
C SER A 211 -1.34 10.55 -18.89
N GLU A 212 -2.39 10.39 -19.68
CA GLU A 212 -3.36 9.31 -19.49
C GLU A 212 -2.74 7.94 -19.79
N ALA A 213 -1.94 7.83 -20.86
CA ALA A 213 -1.26 6.58 -21.21
C ALA A 213 -0.29 6.12 -20.11
N ILE A 214 0.55 7.02 -19.58
CA ILE A 214 1.49 6.73 -18.49
C ILE A 214 0.73 6.36 -17.20
N ALA A 215 -0.37 7.05 -16.90
CA ALA A 215 -1.21 6.76 -15.74
C ALA A 215 -1.90 5.38 -15.82
N ILE A 216 -2.16 4.86 -17.02
CA ILE A 216 -2.62 3.49 -17.21
C ILE A 216 -1.45 2.51 -17.04
N LEU A 217 -0.36 2.70 -17.79
CA LEU A 217 0.78 1.77 -17.84
C LEU A 217 1.43 1.52 -16.47
N VAL A 218 1.52 2.55 -15.62
CA VAL A 218 2.13 2.41 -14.28
C VAL A 218 1.40 1.38 -13.41
N ASN A 219 0.08 1.23 -13.60
CA ASN A 219 -0.78 0.32 -12.85
C ASN A 219 -0.85 -1.10 -13.46
N LEU A 220 -0.41 -1.30 -14.71
CA LEU A 220 -0.45 -2.60 -15.37
C LEU A 220 0.81 -3.42 -15.09
N GLU A 221 0.67 -4.75 -15.06
CA GLU A 221 1.84 -5.63 -15.12
C GLU A 221 2.51 -5.52 -16.49
N LEU A 222 3.83 -5.34 -16.50
CA LEU A 222 4.63 -5.16 -17.71
C LEU A 222 5.59 -6.32 -17.87
N ASP A 223 5.50 -7.03 -18.99
CA ASP A 223 6.48 -8.04 -19.38
C ASP A 223 7.82 -7.39 -19.80
N SER A 224 8.86 -8.22 -19.92
CA SER A 224 10.21 -7.76 -20.27
C SER A 224 10.27 -7.11 -21.66
N GLU A 225 9.45 -7.56 -22.61
CA GLU A 225 9.37 -6.96 -23.95
C GLU A 225 8.81 -5.53 -23.87
N SER A 226 7.70 -5.34 -23.15
CA SER A 226 7.09 -4.03 -22.94
C SER A 226 8.00 -3.09 -22.15
N LYS A 227 8.69 -3.60 -21.12
CA LYS A 227 9.68 -2.82 -20.37
C LYS A 227 10.81 -2.34 -21.29
N THR A 228 11.37 -3.23 -22.11
CA THR A 228 12.41 -2.89 -23.09
C THR A 228 11.92 -1.88 -24.13
N ASN A 229 10.67 -2.01 -24.58
CA ASN A 229 10.05 -1.09 -25.52
C ASN A 229 9.84 0.32 -24.91
N LEU A 230 9.44 0.40 -23.65
CA LEU A 230 9.23 1.66 -22.91
C LEU A 230 10.55 2.34 -22.52
N MET A 231 11.63 1.57 -22.39
CA MET A 231 12.99 2.07 -22.10
C MET A 231 13.73 2.65 -23.31
N GLN A 232 13.09 2.70 -24.49
CA GLN A 232 13.67 3.35 -25.67
C GLN A 232 13.92 4.85 -25.40
N PRO A 233 15.06 5.42 -25.87
CA PRO A 233 15.46 6.80 -25.53
C PRO A 233 14.39 7.86 -25.84
N THR A 234 13.64 7.70 -26.93
CA THR A 234 12.56 8.62 -27.31
C THR A 234 11.40 8.62 -26.32
N LYS A 235 11.05 7.46 -25.77
CA LYS A 235 9.96 7.32 -24.80
C LYS A 235 10.37 7.81 -23.42
N ILE A 236 11.60 7.51 -23.01
CA ILE A 236 12.17 8.05 -21.77
C ILE A 236 12.28 9.57 -21.84
N SER A 237 12.73 10.13 -22.98
CA SER A 237 12.75 11.59 -23.18
C SER A 237 11.36 12.20 -23.02
N LEU A 238 10.33 11.61 -23.64
CA LEU A 238 8.95 12.06 -23.49
C LEU A 238 8.51 12.01 -22.01
N MET A 239 8.75 10.90 -21.31
CA MET A 239 8.43 10.77 -19.88
C MET A 239 9.14 11.84 -19.03
N VAL A 240 10.39 12.17 -19.36
CA VAL A 240 11.17 13.23 -18.70
C VAL A 240 10.61 14.62 -19.00
N ASP A 241 10.17 14.90 -20.22
CA ASP A 241 9.52 16.16 -20.57
C ASP A 241 8.21 16.34 -19.77
N MET A 242 7.41 15.27 -19.70
CA MET A 242 6.16 15.25 -18.93
C MET A 242 6.39 15.34 -17.41
N LEU A 243 7.47 14.75 -16.90
CA LEU A 243 7.90 14.92 -15.50
C LEU A 243 8.27 16.39 -15.19
N ASN A 244 8.80 17.13 -16.17
CA ASN A 244 9.19 18.51 -15.96
C ASN A 244 8.02 19.50 -16.09
N GLU A 245 7.07 19.23 -16.98
CA GLU A 245 6.02 20.18 -17.38
C GLU A 245 4.61 19.81 -16.92
N GLY A 246 4.39 18.56 -16.50
CA GLY A 246 3.06 18.02 -16.22
C GLY A 246 2.45 18.38 -14.86
N SER A 247 1.23 17.89 -14.64
CA SER A 247 0.59 17.94 -13.31
C SER A 247 1.36 17.10 -12.30
N VAL A 248 1.19 17.36 -11.01
CA VAL A 248 1.82 16.57 -9.93
C VAL A 248 1.54 15.08 -10.08
N GLU A 249 0.30 14.72 -10.40
CA GLU A 249 -0.08 13.32 -10.68
C GLU A 249 0.69 12.74 -11.87
N THR A 250 0.84 13.51 -12.96
CA THR A 250 1.63 13.09 -14.13
C THR A 250 3.09 12.87 -13.74
N LYS A 251 3.66 13.78 -12.93
CA LYS A 251 5.04 13.67 -12.42
C LYS A 251 5.23 12.40 -11.62
N ILE A 252 4.33 12.13 -10.67
CA ILE A 252 4.35 10.92 -9.83
C ILE A 252 4.26 9.67 -10.70
N ASN A 253 3.35 9.65 -11.68
CA ASN A 253 3.17 8.50 -12.57
C ASN A 253 4.40 8.27 -13.46
N CYS A 254 5.01 9.33 -14.02
CA CYS A 254 6.27 9.22 -14.75
C CYS A 254 7.39 8.65 -13.86
N THR A 255 7.53 9.16 -12.64
CA THR A 255 8.55 8.71 -11.69
C THR A 255 8.38 7.23 -11.35
N ARG A 256 7.18 6.79 -11.00
CA ARG A 256 6.88 5.39 -10.69
C ARG A 256 7.06 4.47 -11.90
N LEU A 257 6.66 4.92 -13.09
CA LEU A 257 6.83 4.13 -14.30
C LEU A 257 8.31 3.95 -14.61
N ILE A 258 9.11 5.02 -14.59
CA ILE A 258 10.57 4.92 -14.82
C ILE A 258 11.19 3.96 -13.80
N GLU A 259 10.85 4.07 -12.52
CA GLU A 259 11.35 3.16 -11.47
C GLU A 259 10.97 1.70 -11.76
N LYS A 260 9.72 1.43 -12.14
CA LYS A 260 9.24 0.09 -12.52
C LYS A 260 9.98 -0.48 -13.73
N LEU A 261 10.39 0.37 -14.67
CA LEU A 261 11.15 -0.02 -15.85
C LEU A 261 12.63 -0.31 -15.53
N MET A 262 13.17 0.22 -14.44
CA MET A 262 14.54 -0.05 -13.98
C MET A 262 14.70 -1.46 -13.40
N ASP A 263 13.62 -2.07 -12.92
CA ASP A 263 13.57 -3.46 -12.43
C ASP A 263 13.55 -4.49 -13.60
N GLU A 264 14.42 -4.29 -14.59
CA GLU A 264 14.60 -5.19 -15.74
C GLU A 264 16.03 -5.74 -15.75
N LYS A 265 16.19 -7.02 -16.07
CA LYS A 265 17.50 -7.71 -15.95
C LYS A 265 18.56 -7.10 -16.86
N GLU A 266 18.16 -6.61 -18.03
CA GLU A 266 19.04 -6.01 -19.03
C GLU A 266 19.07 -4.47 -18.95
N PHE A 267 18.70 -3.90 -17.80
CA PHE A 267 18.66 -2.46 -17.61
C PHE A 267 20.03 -1.80 -17.84
N ARG A 268 20.02 -0.77 -18.69
CA ARG A 268 21.20 0.04 -19.04
C ARG A 268 21.07 1.43 -18.41
N ALA A 269 22.02 1.77 -17.54
CA ALA A 269 21.99 3.03 -16.79
C ALA A 269 22.15 4.27 -17.70
N GLU A 270 22.65 4.10 -18.91
CA GLU A 270 22.74 5.16 -19.92
C GLU A 270 21.36 5.75 -20.26
N SER A 271 20.30 4.94 -20.21
CA SER A 271 18.93 5.37 -20.52
C SER A 271 18.37 6.40 -19.53
N ILE A 272 18.85 6.40 -18.28
CA ILE A 272 18.43 7.32 -17.22
C ILE A 272 19.48 8.39 -16.90
N SER A 273 20.61 8.40 -17.62
CA SER A 273 21.73 9.33 -17.43
C SER A 273 21.41 10.72 -18.00
N SER A 274 20.36 11.35 -17.49
CA SER A 274 19.81 12.62 -17.99
C SER A 274 19.75 13.67 -16.88
N HIS A 275 20.46 14.80 -17.08
CA HIS A 275 20.36 15.95 -16.18
C HIS A 275 18.90 16.45 -16.05
N ARG A 276 18.10 16.39 -17.13
CA ARG A 276 16.69 16.83 -17.10
C ARG A 276 15.82 15.93 -16.23
N LEU A 277 16.10 14.62 -16.19
CA LEU A 277 15.43 13.69 -15.28
C LEU A 277 15.78 14.05 -13.83
N LEU A 278 17.07 14.15 -13.52
CA LEU A 278 17.54 14.41 -12.15
C LEU A 278 17.05 15.77 -11.61
N VAL A 279 17.10 16.83 -12.43
CA VAL A 279 16.55 18.14 -12.08
C VAL A 279 15.04 18.08 -11.87
N GLY A 280 14.30 17.34 -12.73
CA GLY A 280 12.87 17.12 -12.57
C GLY A 280 12.52 16.43 -11.26
N LEU A 281 13.27 15.39 -10.88
CA LEU A 281 13.10 14.69 -9.60
C LEU A 281 13.39 15.58 -8.41
N MET A 282 14.49 16.34 -8.44
CA MET A 282 14.81 17.27 -7.35
C MET A 282 13.76 18.37 -7.20
N ARG A 283 13.16 18.86 -8.29
CA ARG A 283 12.02 19.79 -8.24
C ARG A 283 10.80 19.15 -7.60
N LEU A 284 10.51 17.88 -7.90
CA LEU A 284 9.40 17.13 -7.30
C LEU A 284 9.62 16.91 -5.79
N VAL A 285 10.81 16.50 -5.39
CA VAL A 285 11.20 16.30 -3.97
C VAL A 285 11.15 17.59 -3.15
N LYS A 286 11.37 18.74 -3.81
CA LYS A 286 11.32 20.06 -3.17
C LYS A 286 9.94 20.70 -3.12
N ASP A 287 8.94 20.12 -3.77
CA ASP A 287 7.62 20.74 -3.88
C ASP A 287 6.86 20.65 -2.54
N LYS A 288 7.01 21.70 -1.72
CA LYS A 288 6.32 21.82 -0.43
C LYS A 288 4.79 21.91 -0.56
N ARG A 289 4.25 22.21 -1.74
CA ARG A 289 2.80 22.30 -1.96
C ARG A 289 2.19 20.91 -2.13
N HIS A 290 2.96 19.96 -2.65
CA HIS A 290 2.50 18.62 -2.99
C HIS A 290 3.42 17.56 -2.41
N THR A 291 3.27 17.32 -1.11
CA THR A 291 4.13 16.39 -0.35
C THR A 291 4.04 14.95 -0.83
N ASN A 292 2.95 14.56 -1.49
CA ASN A 292 2.78 13.23 -2.10
C ASN A 292 3.79 12.93 -3.23
N GLY A 293 4.45 13.94 -3.79
CA GLY A 293 5.52 13.79 -4.77
C GLY A 293 6.89 13.47 -4.18
N ILE A 294 7.10 13.75 -2.88
CA ILE A 294 8.41 13.65 -2.23
C ILE A 294 8.88 12.20 -2.22
N MET A 295 8.05 11.27 -1.72
CA MET A 295 8.42 9.86 -1.62
C MET A 295 8.69 9.22 -2.99
N PRO A 296 7.83 9.33 -4.02
CA PRO A 296 8.16 8.83 -5.35
C PRO A 296 9.47 9.40 -5.90
N GLY A 297 9.69 10.71 -5.75
CA GLY A 297 10.92 11.35 -6.22
C GLY A 297 12.18 10.80 -5.53
N LEU A 298 12.13 10.62 -4.21
CA LEU A 298 13.21 10.01 -3.44
C LEU A 298 13.40 8.54 -3.77
N SER A 299 12.33 7.78 -3.98
CA SER A 299 12.39 6.36 -4.35
C SER A 299 13.13 6.16 -5.67
N LEU A 300 12.74 6.91 -6.72
CA LEU A 300 13.44 6.83 -7.99
C LEU A 300 14.89 7.33 -7.89
N LEU A 301 15.16 8.43 -7.17
CA LEU A 301 16.55 8.88 -6.96
C LEU A 301 17.40 7.81 -6.25
N ARG A 302 16.83 7.13 -5.24
CA ARG A 302 17.46 6.02 -4.53
C ARG A 302 17.79 4.88 -5.50
N SER A 303 16.85 4.49 -6.35
CA SER A 303 17.05 3.46 -7.38
C SER A 303 18.14 3.86 -8.37
N ILE A 304 18.16 5.12 -8.82
CA ILE A 304 19.20 5.66 -9.71
C ILE A 304 20.58 5.64 -9.03
N CYS A 305 20.67 5.97 -7.75
CA CYS A 305 21.93 5.98 -6.98
C CYS A 305 22.62 4.62 -6.90
N LEU A 306 21.91 3.50 -7.13
CA LEU A 306 22.52 2.17 -7.21
C LEU A 306 23.45 2.04 -8.43
N HIS A 307 23.33 2.90 -9.43
CA HIS A 307 24.13 2.90 -10.64
C HIS A 307 25.27 3.94 -10.55
N LYS A 308 26.51 3.46 -10.37
CA LYS A 308 27.69 4.31 -10.14
C LYS A 308 27.91 5.37 -11.23
N GLN A 309 27.56 5.07 -12.48
CA GLN A 309 27.73 5.98 -13.62
C GLN A 309 26.92 7.29 -13.47
N VAL A 310 25.78 7.25 -12.78
CA VAL A 310 24.85 8.39 -12.69
C VAL A 310 25.11 9.24 -11.44
N MET A 311 25.74 8.68 -10.41
CA MET A 311 25.97 9.37 -9.13
C MET A 311 26.72 10.71 -9.30
N GLY A 312 27.71 10.79 -10.20
CA GLY A 312 28.42 12.03 -10.49
C GLY A 312 27.51 13.14 -11.03
N LEU A 313 26.51 12.77 -11.84
CA LEU A 313 25.50 13.71 -12.38
C LEU A 313 24.56 14.21 -11.27
N ILE A 314 24.25 13.36 -10.28
CA ILE A 314 23.43 13.76 -9.13
C ILE A 314 24.17 14.81 -8.30
N VAL A 315 25.48 14.65 -8.10
CA VAL A 315 26.31 15.66 -7.43
C VAL A 315 26.40 16.94 -8.25
N SER A 316 26.59 16.85 -9.57
CA SER A 316 26.77 18.01 -10.45
C SER A 316 25.55 18.94 -10.52
N ILE A 317 24.33 18.41 -10.35
CA ILE A 317 23.11 19.23 -10.25
C ILE A 317 22.91 19.84 -8.85
N GLY A 318 23.86 19.67 -7.94
CA GLY A 318 23.82 20.18 -6.57
C GLY A 318 22.82 19.45 -5.67
N ALA A 319 22.47 18.20 -5.95
CA ALA A 319 21.45 17.48 -5.17
C ALA A 319 21.84 17.29 -3.69
N VAL A 320 23.14 17.20 -3.39
CA VAL A 320 23.67 17.01 -2.03
C VAL A 320 23.18 18.11 -1.08
N SER A 321 23.54 19.37 -1.34
CA SER A 321 23.15 20.51 -0.47
C SER A 321 21.63 20.64 -0.38
N GLN A 322 20.96 20.42 -1.52
CA GLN A 322 19.51 20.46 -1.61
C GLN A 322 18.82 19.41 -0.74
N LEU A 323 19.30 18.17 -0.70
CA LEU A 323 18.76 17.12 0.15
C LEU A 323 19.06 17.39 1.63
N VAL A 324 20.28 17.82 1.96
CA VAL A 324 20.68 18.16 3.34
C VAL A 324 19.78 19.25 3.94
N GLU A 325 19.47 20.28 3.15
CA GLU A 325 18.54 21.36 3.56
C GLU A 325 17.11 20.88 3.80
N LEU A 326 16.67 19.82 3.11
CA LEU A 326 15.32 19.26 3.25
C LEU A 326 15.17 18.34 4.46
N LEU A 327 16.24 17.71 4.94
CA LEU A 327 16.19 16.72 6.03
C LEU A 327 15.35 17.16 7.25
N PRO A 328 15.42 18.40 7.76
CA PRO A 328 14.60 18.80 8.91
C PRO A 328 13.09 18.73 8.69
N ALA A 329 12.63 18.82 7.44
CA ALA A 329 11.22 18.89 7.07
C ALA A 329 10.64 17.56 6.55
N LEU A 330 11.46 16.53 6.39
CA LEU A 330 11.02 15.23 5.86
C LEU A 330 10.38 14.36 6.94
N GLU A 331 9.39 13.56 6.53
CA GLU A 331 8.80 12.49 7.33
C GLU A 331 9.79 11.30 7.51
N PRO A 332 9.62 10.44 8.52
CA PRO A 332 10.54 9.33 8.83
C PRO A 332 10.90 8.44 7.63
N ASP A 333 9.90 8.02 6.84
CA ASP A 333 10.14 7.15 5.68
C ASP A 333 10.95 7.87 4.59
N CYS A 334 10.67 9.17 4.37
CA CYS A 334 11.42 10.00 3.43
C CYS A 334 12.86 10.23 3.90
N LEU A 335 13.07 10.37 5.21
CA LEU A 335 14.38 10.57 5.81
C LEU A 335 15.31 9.38 5.53
N GLU A 336 14.82 8.16 5.66
CA GLU A 336 15.64 6.98 5.37
C GLU A 336 16.11 6.95 3.91
N SER A 337 15.21 7.24 2.96
CA SER A 337 15.55 7.32 1.54
C SER A 337 16.53 8.45 1.23
N ALA A 338 16.33 9.64 1.79
CA ALA A 338 17.23 10.77 1.60
C ALA A 338 18.63 10.51 2.19
N LEU A 339 18.71 9.90 3.38
CA LEU A 339 19.97 9.55 4.02
C LEU A 339 20.73 8.47 3.23
N PHE A 340 20.03 7.47 2.70
CA PHE A 340 20.64 6.49 1.82
C PHE A 340 21.26 7.12 0.58
N ILE A 341 20.54 8.04 -0.07
CA ILE A 341 21.06 8.78 -1.24
C ILE A 341 22.33 9.54 -0.85
N LEU A 342 22.27 10.32 0.24
CA LEU A 342 23.43 11.09 0.71
C LEU A 342 24.62 10.19 1.08
N ASP A 343 24.39 9.04 1.70
CA ASP A 343 25.44 8.07 2.04
C ASP A 343 26.09 7.49 0.77
N MET A 344 25.30 7.10 -0.23
CA MET A 344 25.80 6.64 -1.53
C MET A 344 26.65 7.71 -2.22
N LEU A 345 26.17 8.96 -2.25
CA LEU A 345 26.93 10.08 -2.82
C LEU A 345 28.19 10.39 -2.02
N SER A 346 28.18 10.17 -0.71
CA SER A 346 29.35 10.32 0.17
C SER A 346 30.48 9.33 -0.15
N SER A 347 30.24 8.32 -0.98
CA SER A 347 31.31 7.43 -1.46
C SER A 347 32.18 8.08 -2.55
N LEU A 348 31.65 9.08 -3.27
CA LEU A 348 32.34 9.80 -4.34
C LEU A 348 33.16 10.98 -3.80
N PRO A 349 34.36 11.27 -4.34
CA PRO A 349 35.15 12.44 -3.93
C PRO A 349 34.39 13.77 -3.99
N GLU A 350 33.68 14.02 -5.10
CA GLU A 350 32.91 15.24 -5.32
C GLU A 350 31.71 15.32 -4.37
N GLY A 351 31.07 14.18 -4.09
CA GLY A 351 29.96 14.10 -3.13
C GLY A 351 30.42 14.35 -1.69
N LYS A 352 31.59 13.84 -1.29
CA LYS A 352 32.21 14.14 0.00
C LYS A 352 32.53 15.62 0.16
N ALA A 353 33.13 16.23 -0.87
CA ALA A 353 33.42 17.65 -0.87
C ALA A 353 32.13 18.48 -0.71
N ALA A 354 31.09 18.18 -1.50
CA ALA A 354 29.80 18.85 -1.41
C ALA A 354 29.13 18.70 -0.03
N LEU A 355 29.23 17.52 0.60
CA LEU A 355 28.74 17.29 1.96
C LEU A 355 29.51 18.12 3.00
N LYS A 356 30.84 18.18 2.86
CA LYS A 356 31.73 18.94 3.75
C LYS A 356 31.49 20.44 3.64
N ASP A 357 31.25 20.95 2.44
CA ASP A 357 31.02 22.37 2.18
C ASP A 357 29.58 22.81 2.56
N CYS A 358 28.66 21.87 2.76
CA CYS A 358 27.31 22.16 3.24
C CYS A 358 27.26 22.23 4.77
N GLY A 359 27.18 23.46 5.32
CA GLY A 359 27.26 23.69 6.77
C GLY A 359 26.19 22.97 7.62
N ASN A 360 25.05 22.60 7.04
CA ASN A 360 23.99 21.87 7.74
C ASN A 360 24.19 20.35 7.77
N THR A 361 25.19 19.80 7.07
CA THR A 361 25.43 18.35 7.01
C THR A 361 25.68 17.78 8.39
N ILE A 362 26.72 18.26 9.09
CA ILE A 362 27.11 17.72 10.39
C ILE A 362 26.00 17.89 11.44
N PRO A 363 25.41 19.09 11.65
CA PRO A 363 24.31 19.25 12.61
C PRO A 363 23.11 18.34 12.33
N ASN A 364 22.73 18.15 11.06
CA ASN A 364 21.63 17.26 10.70
C ASN A 364 21.95 15.79 10.99
N MET A 365 23.13 15.30 10.60
CA MET A 365 23.49 13.91 10.87
C MET A 365 23.55 13.62 12.37
N VAL A 366 24.16 14.51 13.17
CA VAL A 366 24.22 14.37 14.64
C VAL A 366 22.82 14.32 15.26
N ARG A 367 21.91 15.19 14.79
CA ARG A 367 20.51 15.22 15.25
C ARG A 367 19.74 13.93 14.95
N LEU A 368 20.08 13.25 13.85
CA LEU A 368 19.37 12.05 13.36
C LEU A 368 19.88 10.74 13.98
N LEU A 369 21.09 10.72 14.56
CA LEU A 369 21.62 9.55 15.27
C LEU A 369 20.65 9.06 16.36
N MET A 370 20.28 7.78 16.29
CA MET A 370 19.39 7.09 17.24
C MET A 370 17.97 7.67 17.35
N ARG A 371 17.52 8.43 16.33
CA ARG A 371 16.21 9.10 16.36
C ARG A 371 15.12 8.39 15.55
N ILE A 372 15.48 7.65 14.49
CA ILE A 372 14.52 7.13 13.50
C ILE A 372 14.60 5.61 13.44
N SER A 373 15.59 5.08 12.73
CA SER A 373 15.85 3.65 12.58
C SER A 373 17.35 3.36 12.77
N GLU A 374 17.69 2.09 12.98
CA GLU A 374 19.10 1.66 13.00
C GLU A 374 19.78 1.92 11.64
N SER A 375 19.07 1.70 10.53
CA SER A 375 19.52 2.03 9.16
C SER A 375 19.84 3.52 9.01
N CYS A 376 18.95 4.41 9.45
CA CYS A 376 19.20 5.85 9.43
C CYS A 376 20.43 6.24 10.25
N THR A 377 20.61 5.60 11.42
CA THR A 377 21.78 5.83 12.27
C THR A 377 23.06 5.38 11.57
N GLN A 378 23.03 4.26 10.87
CA GLN A 378 24.16 3.77 10.07
C GLN A 378 24.52 4.73 8.92
N TYR A 379 23.54 5.20 8.15
CA TYR A 379 23.77 6.16 7.06
C TYR A 379 24.33 7.48 7.59
N ALA A 380 23.72 8.05 8.65
CA ALA A 380 24.18 9.29 9.26
C ALA A 380 25.61 9.18 9.80
N LEU A 381 25.96 8.05 10.44
CA LEU A 381 27.30 7.80 10.93
C LEU A 381 28.33 7.67 9.80
N SER A 382 27.96 6.97 8.71
CA SER A 382 28.81 6.81 7.53
C SER A 382 29.10 8.15 6.86
N ILE A 383 28.08 8.99 6.69
CA ILE A 383 28.23 10.37 6.18
C ILE A 383 29.15 11.19 7.07
N LEU A 384 28.91 11.19 8.41
CA LEU A 384 29.75 11.90 9.38
C LEU A 384 31.21 11.46 9.32
N TRP A 385 31.44 10.15 9.27
CA TRP A 385 32.77 9.58 9.13
C TRP A 385 33.45 10.07 7.83
N SER A 386 32.72 10.07 6.73
CA SER A 386 33.22 10.49 5.42
C SER A 386 33.70 11.94 5.42
N VAL A 387 32.91 12.87 5.98
CA VAL A 387 33.28 14.30 6.06
C VAL A 387 34.35 14.57 7.12
N CYS A 388 34.27 13.95 8.30
CA CYS A 388 35.27 14.15 9.36
C CYS A 388 36.64 13.61 8.96
N LYS A 389 36.70 12.52 8.17
CA LYS A 389 37.96 12.02 7.62
C LYS A 389 38.54 12.95 6.55
N LEU A 390 37.71 13.69 5.82
CA LEU A 390 38.16 14.60 4.76
C LEU A 390 38.81 15.87 5.34
N ALA A 391 38.24 16.45 6.40
CA ALA A 391 38.78 17.63 7.08
C ALA A 391 38.67 17.49 8.61
N PRO A 392 39.58 16.73 9.26
CA PRO A 392 39.47 16.38 10.67
C PRO A 392 39.37 17.56 11.62
N GLU A 393 40.17 18.61 11.43
CA GLU A 393 40.20 19.76 12.35
C GLU A 393 38.89 20.56 12.31
N GLU A 394 38.47 20.97 11.11
CA GLU A 394 37.26 21.78 10.89
C GLU A 394 35.98 20.98 11.25
N CYS A 395 35.83 19.78 10.69
CA CYS A 395 34.62 18.99 10.87
C CYS A 395 34.47 18.45 12.28
N SER A 396 35.56 18.02 12.95
CA SER A 396 35.47 17.56 14.33
C SER A 396 35.00 18.68 15.26
N SER A 397 35.39 19.93 14.97
CA SER A 397 34.96 21.03 15.81
C SER A 397 33.47 21.29 15.74
N VAL A 398 32.93 21.34 14.53
CA VAL A 398 31.50 21.49 14.29
C VAL A 398 30.72 20.30 14.87
N ALA A 399 31.26 19.08 14.74
CA ALA A 399 30.60 17.87 15.23
C ALA A 399 30.51 17.83 16.76
N VAL A 400 31.58 18.21 17.47
CA VAL A 400 31.58 18.29 18.94
C VAL A 400 30.61 19.37 19.41
N GLU A 401 30.60 20.54 18.78
CA GLU A 401 29.66 21.62 19.10
C GLU A 401 28.19 21.25 18.84
N ALA A 402 27.94 20.43 17.82
CA ALA A 402 26.62 19.85 17.55
C ALA A 402 26.19 18.76 18.56
N GLY A 403 27.08 18.34 19.47
CA GLY A 403 26.78 17.33 20.50
C GLY A 403 27.02 15.88 20.05
N LEU A 404 27.91 15.64 19.09
CA LEU A 404 28.21 14.31 18.55
C LEU A 404 28.59 13.30 19.65
N ALA A 405 29.42 13.69 20.61
CA ALA A 405 29.96 12.75 21.62
C ALA A 405 28.85 12.06 22.44
N ALA A 406 27.87 12.82 22.92
CA ALA A 406 26.74 12.26 23.67
C ALA A 406 25.90 11.29 22.81
N LYS A 407 25.73 11.59 21.52
CA LYS A 407 25.00 10.73 20.59
C LYS A 407 25.76 9.42 20.29
N LEU A 408 27.07 9.48 20.11
CA LEU A 408 27.89 8.28 19.87
C LEU A 408 27.95 7.38 21.10
N LEU A 409 28.07 7.93 22.32
CA LEU A 409 28.00 7.14 23.54
C LEU A 409 26.66 6.43 23.67
N LEU A 410 25.56 7.11 23.31
CA LEU A 410 24.23 6.50 23.29
C LEU A 410 24.15 5.35 22.27
N VAL A 411 24.77 5.46 21.09
CA VAL A 411 24.87 4.33 20.12
C VAL A 411 25.69 3.18 20.70
N ILE A 412 26.81 3.46 21.35
CA ILE A 412 27.71 2.43 21.92
C ILE A 412 27.01 1.65 23.03
N GLN A 413 26.23 2.35 23.87
CA GLN A 413 25.49 1.78 25.00
C GLN A 413 24.15 1.15 24.62
N SER A 414 23.66 1.35 23.39
CA SER A 414 22.36 0.81 22.95
C SER A 414 22.41 -0.68 22.59
N GLY A 415 21.29 -1.23 22.11
CA GLY A 415 21.21 -2.59 21.55
C GLY A 415 21.66 -2.71 20.07
N CYS A 416 22.24 -1.67 19.46
CA CYS A 416 22.60 -1.68 18.04
C CYS A 416 23.66 -2.74 17.68
N ASN A 417 23.76 -3.05 16.38
CA ASN A 417 24.74 -3.97 15.82
C ASN A 417 26.19 -3.65 16.28
N PRO A 418 26.99 -4.67 16.67
CA PRO A 418 28.39 -4.49 17.07
C PRO A 418 29.25 -3.67 16.10
N LEU A 419 29.07 -3.81 14.78
CA LEU A 419 29.80 -3.04 13.77
C LEU A 419 29.49 -1.55 13.86
N LEU A 420 28.22 -1.19 14.13
CA LEU A 420 27.81 0.20 14.28
C LEU A 420 28.39 0.83 15.55
N LYS A 421 28.45 0.04 16.64
CA LYS A 421 29.11 0.45 17.90
C LYS A 421 30.61 0.66 17.73
N GLN A 422 31.26 -0.23 16.98
CA GLN A 422 32.68 -0.11 16.67
C GLN A 422 32.95 1.17 15.88
N LYS A 423 32.23 1.40 14.76
CA LYS A 423 32.37 2.63 13.96
C LYS A 423 32.11 3.89 14.78
N SER A 424 31.16 3.84 15.70
CA SER A 424 30.85 4.95 16.60
C SER A 424 32.01 5.24 17.56
N SER A 425 32.65 4.20 18.09
CA SER A 425 33.83 4.32 18.95
C SER A 425 35.03 4.88 18.20
N GLU A 426 35.24 4.45 16.96
CA GLU A 426 36.30 4.95 16.08
C GLU A 426 36.07 6.43 15.73
N LEU A 427 34.84 6.82 15.41
CA LEU A 427 34.53 8.22 15.09
C LEU A 427 34.73 9.12 16.31
N LEU A 428 34.32 8.64 17.49
CA LEU A 428 34.53 9.36 18.75
C LEU A 428 36.03 9.62 18.99
N LYS A 429 36.88 8.60 18.79
CA LYS A 429 38.34 8.74 18.87
C LYS A 429 38.89 9.72 17.85
N LEU A 430 38.44 9.64 16.60
CA LEU A 430 38.89 10.54 15.54
C LEU A 430 38.61 12.01 15.90
N CYS A 431 37.42 12.30 16.42
CA CYS A 431 37.05 13.65 16.80
C CYS A 431 37.70 14.11 18.12
N SER A 432 38.04 13.20 19.04
CA SER A 432 38.67 13.56 20.31
C SER A 432 40.17 13.89 20.17
N LEU A 433 40.86 13.29 19.19
CA LEU A 433 42.30 13.51 18.97
C LEU A 433 42.66 14.99 18.69
N ASN A 434 41.69 15.78 18.20
CA ASN A 434 41.88 17.19 17.87
C ASN A 434 41.53 18.14 19.03
N TYR A 435 41.23 17.60 20.22
CA TYR A 435 40.89 18.36 21.41
C TYR A 435 41.78 17.95 22.58
N THR A 436 42.14 18.90 23.45
CA THR A 436 42.68 18.54 24.77
C THR A 436 41.57 17.91 25.60
N ASP A 437 41.90 16.90 26.41
CA ASP A 437 40.94 16.16 27.25
C ASP A 437 40.00 17.09 28.05
N THR A 438 40.56 18.20 28.56
CA THR A 438 39.82 19.23 29.30
C THR A 438 38.77 19.98 28.46
N ILE A 439 39.09 20.31 27.20
CA ILE A 439 38.15 21.00 26.29
C ILE A 439 37.09 20.02 25.78
N PHE A 440 37.49 18.79 25.48
CA PHE A 440 36.58 17.75 25.02
C PHE A 440 35.53 17.42 26.10
N ILE A 441 35.96 17.18 27.33
CA ILE A 441 35.07 16.89 28.48
C ILE A 441 34.14 18.09 28.77
N SER A 442 34.68 19.31 28.77
CA SER A 442 33.90 20.53 29.01
C SER A 442 32.87 20.81 27.91
N LYS A 443 33.24 20.68 26.62
CA LYS A 443 32.32 20.91 25.49
C LYS A 443 31.27 19.81 25.36
N CYS A 444 31.62 18.57 25.66
CA CYS A 444 30.69 17.43 25.55
C CYS A 444 29.77 17.27 26.78
N LYS A 445 29.93 18.09 27.83
CA LYS A 445 29.22 17.96 29.12
C LYS A 445 29.26 16.55 29.70
N LEU A 446 30.35 15.83 29.47
CA LEU A 446 30.54 14.46 29.97
C LEU A 446 31.11 14.53 31.38
N THR A 447 30.57 13.76 32.32
CA THR A 447 31.24 13.53 33.60
C THR A 447 32.45 12.64 33.38
N ARG A 448 33.55 12.90 34.12
CA ARG A 448 34.87 12.26 34.01
C ARG A 448 34.88 10.71 34.15
N THR A 449 33.72 10.10 34.34
CA THR A 449 33.52 8.71 34.76
C THR A 449 33.18 7.74 33.61
N ILE A 450 33.16 8.18 32.34
CA ILE A 450 32.74 7.36 31.18
C ILE A 450 33.82 7.35 30.06
N LEU A 451 35.10 7.37 30.40
CA LEU A 451 36.19 7.06 29.46
C LEU A 451 36.88 5.77 29.86
#